data_AF-A0A7C3BIR7-F1
#
_entry.id   AF-A0A7C3BIR7-F1
#
_cell.length_a   1.000
_cell.length_b   1.000
_cell.length_c   1.000
_cell.angle_alpha   90.00
_cell.angle_beta   90.00
_cell.angle_gamma   90.00
#
_symmetry.space_group_name_H-M   'P 1'
#
loop_
_entity.id
_entity.type
_entity.pdbx_description
1 polymer ?
#
loop_
_entity_poly.entity_id
_entity_poly.type
_entity_poly.pdbx_seq_one_letter_code
_entity_poly.pdbx_strand_id
1 'polypeptide(L)'
;MSQWVYKGWEFPSVRVEPPRERYLKLIACPETNGYERATVLFSHIPPGSATGPHTHPDSDEIMYCVGRGECVIAGETFKLETDSVIIAPKGVEHECRNTSQTETLKLFCVYIPPLKLNELLAGLAERTKEYLGYS
;
A
#
# COMPACT_ATOMS: atom_id res chain seq x y z
N MET A 1 -12.95 -10.68 -16.26
CA MET A 1 -11.63 -10.81 -15.58
C MET A 1 -11.59 -12.11 -14.80
N SER A 2 -10.41 -12.68 -14.54
CA SER A 2 -10.28 -13.82 -13.62
C SER A 2 -10.68 -13.36 -12.20
N GLN A 3 -11.45 -14.17 -11.49
CA GLN A 3 -11.80 -13.91 -10.08
C GLN A 3 -10.65 -14.24 -9.11
N TRP A 4 -9.55 -14.81 -9.62
CA TRP A 4 -8.47 -15.36 -8.80
C TRP A 4 -7.11 -14.71 -9.05
N VAL A 5 -6.94 -14.08 -10.22
CA VAL A 5 -5.68 -13.47 -10.64
C VAL A 5 -5.92 -12.02 -11.00
N TYR A 6 -5.38 -11.13 -10.19
CA TYR A 6 -5.48 -9.69 -10.37
C TYR A 6 -4.22 -9.14 -11.04
N LYS A 7 -4.39 -8.57 -12.23
CA LYS A 7 -3.31 -7.98 -13.01
C LYS A 7 -3.02 -6.56 -12.51
N GLY A 8 -2.31 -6.43 -11.39
CA GLY A 8 -2.13 -5.12 -10.74
C GLY A 8 -1.49 -4.02 -11.62
N TRP A 9 -0.84 -4.35 -12.74
CA TRP A 9 -0.38 -3.36 -13.72
C TRP A 9 -1.53 -2.66 -14.47
N GLU A 10 -2.68 -3.32 -14.65
CA GLU A 10 -3.88 -2.77 -15.31
C GLU A 10 -4.80 -2.00 -14.34
N PHE A 11 -4.63 -2.17 -13.02
CA PHE A 11 -5.51 -1.55 -12.02
C PHE A 11 -5.44 -0.01 -12.04
N PRO A 12 -6.58 0.66 -11.81
CA PRO A 12 -6.61 2.09 -11.53
C PRO A 12 -5.60 2.47 -10.44
N SER A 13 -5.04 3.67 -10.57
CA SER A 13 -4.14 4.22 -9.56
C SER A 13 -4.58 5.59 -9.13
N VAL A 14 -4.20 5.96 -7.91
CA VAL A 14 -4.27 7.34 -7.42
C VAL A 14 -2.88 7.79 -7.02
N ARG A 15 -2.54 9.03 -7.41
CA ARG A 15 -1.31 9.68 -6.97
C ARG A 15 -1.60 10.40 -5.65
N VAL A 16 -0.77 10.15 -4.65
CA VAL A 16 -0.67 11.02 -3.48
C VAL A 16 0.29 12.15 -3.84
N GLU A 17 -0.10 13.39 -3.57
CA GLU A 17 0.71 14.56 -3.94
C GLU A 17 1.93 14.72 -3.01
N PRO A 18 2.97 15.44 -3.48
CA PRO A 18 4.14 15.78 -2.66
C PRO A 18 3.78 16.44 -1.31
N PRO A 19 4.60 16.27 -0.26
CA PRO A 19 5.93 15.65 -0.26
C PRO A 19 5.94 14.12 -0.15
N ARG A 20 4.77 13.47 -0.01
CA ARG A 20 4.64 12.02 0.19
C ARG A 20 4.21 11.31 -1.10
N GLU A 21 4.84 11.71 -2.20
CA GLU A 21 4.47 11.24 -3.51
C GLU A 21 4.54 9.72 -3.57
N ARG A 22 3.42 9.10 -3.93
CA ARG A 22 3.35 7.67 -4.20
C ARG A 22 2.11 7.35 -5.01
N TYR A 23 2.13 6.19 -5.66
CA TYR A 23 1.03 5.70 -6.46
C TYR A 23 0.42 4.50 -5.75
N LEU A 24 -0.85 4.63 -5.39
CA LEU A 24 -1.60 3.57 -4.72
C LEU A 24 -2.51 2.86 -5.71
N LYS A 25 -2.57 1.53 -5.62
CA LYS A 25 -3.48 0.67 -6.36
C LYS A 25 -4.19 -0.25 -5.40
N LEU A 26 -5.51 -0.14 -5.27
CA LEU A 26 -6.31 -0.97 -4.38
C LEU A 26 -6.72 -2.24 -5.12
N ILE A 27 -6.28 -3.40 -4.64
CA ILE A 27 -6.42 -4.69 -5.33
C ILE A 27 -7.64 -5.46 -4.84
N ALA A 28 -7.81 -5.55 -3.53
CA ALA A 28 -8.92 -6.27 -2.90
C ALA A 28 -9.22 -5.68 -1.53
N CYS A 29 -10.50 -5.46 -1.24
CA CYS A 29 -11.04 -5.06 0.06
C CYS A 29 -12.57 -5.22 0.02
N PRO A 30 -13.28 -5.06 1.16
CA PRO A 30 -14.74 -5.16 1.19
C PRO A 30 -15.42 -4.27 0.14
N GLU A 31 -14.94 -3.04 -0.04
CA GLU A 31 -15.54 -2.02 -0.91
C GLU A 31 -15.25 -2.21 -2.41
N THR A 32 -14.32 -3.10 -2.80
CA THR A 32 -13.97 -3.32 -4.22
C THR A 32 -14.56 -4.60 -4.78
N ASN A 33 -14.13 -5.75 -4.27
CA ASN A 33 -14.52 -7.08 -4.74
C ASN A 33 -15.21 -7.91 -3.64
N GLY A 34 -15.55 -7.30 -2.50
CA GLY A 34 -16.18 -7.97 -1.37
C GLY A 34 -15.23 -8.84 -0.54
N TYR A 35 -13.90 -8.69 -0.66
CA TYR A 35 -12.97 -9.48 0.13
C TYR A 35 -12.90 -9.00 1.59
N GLU A 36 -13.57 -9.72 2.49
CA GLU A 36 -13.79 -9.28 3.88
C GLU A 36 -12.62 -9.52 4.85
N ARG A 37 -11.59 -10.27 4.44
CA ARG A 37 -10.53 -10.71 5.37
C ARG A 37 -9.35 -9.76 5.49
N ALA A 38 -9.07 -8.99 4.44
CA ALA A 38 -7.97 -8.05 4.42
C ALA A 38 -8.22 -6.92 3.42
N THR A 39 -7.44 -5.85 3.54
CA THR A 39 -7.21 -4.91 2.43
C THR A 39 -5.87 -5.25 1.79
N VAL A 40 -5.83 -5.39 0.47
CA VAL A 40 -4.62 -5.62 -0.31
C VAL A 40 -4.43 -4.45 -1.27
N LEU A 41 -3.29 -3.79 -1.21
CA LEU A 41 -2.96 -2.69 -2.11
C LEU A 41 -1.48 -2.68 -2.47
N PHE A 42 -1.15 -2.03 -3.57
CA PHE A 42 0.24 -1.72 -3.91
C PHE A 42 0.51 -0.26 -3.58
N SER A 43 1.68 0.00 -3.00
CA SER A 43 2.22 1.34 -2.81
C SER A 43 3.55 1.44 -3.56
N HIS A 44 3.58 2.26 -4.60
CA HIS A 44 4.78 2.52 -5.39
C HIS A 44 5.34 3.89 -5.04
N ILE A 45 6.54 3.90 -4.45
CA ILE A 45 7.18 5.10 -3.91
C ILE A 45 8.32 5.50 -4.87
N PRO A 46 8.22 6.63 -5.58
CA PRO A 46 9.29 7.12 -6.45
C PRO A 46 10.60 7.40 -5.71
N PRO A 47 11.73 7.49 -6.44
CA PRO A 47 13.02 7.89 -5.87
C PRO A 47 12.92 9.14 -4.98
N GLY A 48 13.50 9.08 -3.78
CA GLY A 48 13.54 10.18 -2.83
C GLY A 48 12.20 10.52 -2.14
N SER A 49 11.13 9.75 -2.37
CA SER A 49 9.84 9.95 -1.70
C SER A 49 9.58 8.94 -0.57
N ALA A 50 8.44 9.09 0.10
CA ALA A 50 8.09 8.32 1.29
C ALA A 50 6.58 8.17 1.48
N THR A 51 6.17 7.22 2.33
CA THR A 51 4.78 7.13 2.79
C THR A 51 4.40 8.28 3.74
N GLY A 52 5.39 8.86 4.43
CA GLY A 52 5.21 9.68 5.62
C GLY A 52 4.96 8.83 6.87
N PRO A 53 5.24 9.36 8.08
CA PRO A 53 4.86 8.71 9.34
C PRO A 53 3.35 8.60 9.46
N HIS A 54 2.85 7.41 9.78
CA HIS A 54 1.43 7.14 9.96
C HIS A 54 1.18 5.91 10.84
N THR A 55 -0.06 5.75 11.25
CA THR A 55 -0.55 4.59 12.01
C THR A 55 -1.86 4.07 11.43
N HIS A 56 -2.16 2.80 11.71
CA HIS A 56 -3.45 2.19 11.45
C HIS A 56 -4.07 1.76 12.79
N PRO A 57 -5.14 2.42 13.26
CA PRO A 57 -5.69 2.15 14.60
C PRO A 57 -6.32 0.76 14.73
N ASP A 58 -6.82 0.23 13.61
CA ASP A 58 -7.68 -0.96 13.60
C ASP A 58 -7.02 -2.18 12.96
N SER A 59 -5.87 -2.03 12.29
CA SER A 59 -5.25 -3.06 11.45
C SER A 59 -3.74 -3.15 11.65
N ASP A 60 -3.22 -4.38 11.65
CA ASP A 60 -1.81 -4.61 11.37
C ASP A 60 -1.56 -4.41 9.87
N GLU A 61 -0.35 -3.97 9.48
CA GLU A 61 0.10 -3.92 8.09
C GLU A 61 1.30 -4.84 7.88
N ILE A 62 1.22 -5.69 6.86
CA ILE A 62 2.30 -6.56 6.39
C ILE A 62 2.71 -6.08 5.01
N MET A 63 3.99 -5.77 4.83
CA MET A 63 4.53 -5.28 3.56
C MET A 63 5.63 -6.21 3.05
N TYR A 64 5.56 -6.59 1.77
CA TYR A 64 6.69 -7.17 1.05
C TYR A 64 7.30 -6.13 0.11
N CYS A 65 8.63 -6.01 0.14
CA CYS A 65 9.38 -4.98 -0.59
C CYS A 65 10.06 -5.53 -1.84
N VAL A 66 9.98 -4.76 -2.93
CA VAL A 66 10.88 -4.86 -4.10
C VAL A 66 11.54 -3.50 -4.31
N GLY A 67 12.87 -3.47 -4.34
CA GLY A 67 13.66 -2.24 -4.42
C GLY A 67 14.49 -2.00 -3.17
N ARG A 68 14.88 -0.75 -2.93
CA ARG A 68 15.76 -0.36 -1.82
C ARG A 68 15.23 0.87 -1.10
N GLY A 69 15.38 0.89 0.23
CA GLY A 69 14.83 1.95 1.05
C GLY A 69 15.23 1.85 2.51
N GLU A 70 14.50 2.57 3.35
CA GLU A 70 14.51 2.42 4.79
C GLU A 70 13.07 2.39 5.33
N CYS A 71 12.87 1.63 6.40
CA CYS A 71 11.66 1.69 7.21
C CYS A 71 12.01 2.29 8.57
N VAL A 72 11.20 3.25 9.02
CA VAL A 72 11.22 3.71 10.41
C VAL A 72 10.01 3.11 11.09
N ILE A 73 10.20 2.37 12.18
CA ILE A 73 9.10 1.78 12.96
C ILE A 73 9.48 1.74 14.43
N ALA A 74 8.55 2.13 15.31
CA ALA A 74 8.79 2.19 16.76
C ALA A 74 10.05 3.00 17.16
N GLY A 75 10.43 4.01 16.36
CA GLY A 75 11.61 4.85 16.59
C GLY A 75 12.94 4.26 16.12
N GLU A 76 12.94 3.07 15.53
CA GLU A 76 14.12 2.41 14.97
C GLU A 76 14.10 2.47 13.43
N THR A 77 15.29 2.60 12.83
CA THR A 77 15.45 2.62 11.37
C THR A 77 16.06 1.32 10.88
N PHE A 78 15.40 0.68 9.93
CA PHE A 78 15.82 -0.57 9.30
C PHE A 78 16.05 -0.36 7.81
N LYS A 79 17.13 -0.93 7.28
CA LYS A 79 17.37 -0.95 5.84
C LYS A 79 16.39 -1.90 5.15
N LEU A 80 15.85 -1.48 4.01
CA LEU A 80 15.03 -2.32 3.14
C LEU A 80 15.77 -2.65 1.85
N GLU A 81 15.67 -3.92 1.46
CA GLU A 81 16.06 -4.44 0.15
C GLU A 81 14.95 -5.35 -0.40
N THR A 82 15.05 -5.76 -1.67
CA THR A 82 14.15 -6.78 -2.23
C THR A 82 14.16 -8.01 -1.33
N ASP A 83 12.97 -8.60 -1.15
CA ASP A 83 12.69 -9.70 -0.21
C ASP A 83 12.64 -9.30 1.28
N SER A 84 12.70 -8.01 1.60
CA SER A 84 12.37 -7.55 2.95
C SER A 84 10.87 -7.68 3.21
N VAL A 85 10.52 -8.12 4.42
CA VAL A 85 9.14 -8.13 4.94
C VAL A 85 9.08 -7.24 6.17
N ILE A 86 8.13 -6.30 6.19
CA ILE A 86 7.87 -5.42 7.32
C ILE A 86 6.54 -5.85 7.94
N ILE A 87 6.51 -5.97 9.26
CA ILE A 87 5.28 -6.18 10.03
C ILE A 87 5.12 -4.96 10.92
N ALA A 88 4.15 -4.12 10.61
CA ALA A 88 3.76 -2.96 11.40
C ALA A 88 2.51 -3.31 12.22
N PRO A 89 2.64 -3.49 13.55
CA PRO A 89 1.49 -3.77 14.38
C PRO A 89 0.52 -2.59 14.42
N LYS A 90 -0.76 -2.88 14.66
CA LYS A 90 -1.80 -1.86 14.81
C LYS A 90 -1.40 -0.79 15.83
N GLY A 91 -1.66 0.46 15.48
CA GLY A 91 -1.32 1.63 16.29
C GLY A 91 0.18 1.96 16.40
N VAL A 92 1.08 1.13 15.85
CA VAL A 92 2.52 1.43 15.84
C VAL A 92 2.83 2.33 14.66
N GLU A 93 3.45 3.48 14.95
CA GLU A 93 3.85 4.43 13.90
C GLU A 93 4.95 3.82 13.04
N HIS A 94 4.78 3.95 11.72
CA HIS A 94 5.74 3.49 10.74
C HIS A 94 5.78 4.39 9.50
N GLU A 95 6.91 4.31 8.79
CA GLU A 95 7.16 4.99 7.54
C GLU A 95 8.08 4.14 6.66
N CYS A 96 7.83 4.12 5.35
CA CYS A 96 8.78 3.61 4.37
C CYS A 96 9.27 4.75 3.48
N ARG A 97 10.59 4.85 3.30
CA ARG A 97 11.25 5.86 2.47
C ARG A 97 12.06 5.18 1.38
N ASN A 98 11.93 5.68 0.16
CA ASN A 98 12.74 5.22 -0.96
C ASN A 98 14.06 5.99 -0.99
N THR A 99 15.15 5.30 -0.65
CA THR A 99 16.51 5.86 -0.63
C THR A 99 17.24 5.68 -1.96
N SER A 100 16.63 5.00 -2.94
CA SER A 100 17.17 4.92 -4.29
C SER A 100 17.06 6.26 -5.01
N GLN A 101 18.04 6.56 -5.85
CA GLN A 101 18.05 7.75 -6.72
C GLN A 101 17.37 7.50 -8.07
N THR A 102 17.17 6.23 -8.44
CA THR A 102 16.76 5.85 -9.80
C THR A 102 15.59 4.87 -9.82
N GLU A 103 15.44 4.03 -8.80
CA GLU A 103 14.48 2.94 -8.78
C GLU A 103 13.27 3.25 -7.89
N THR A 104 12.10 2.75 -8.27
CA THR A 104 10.89 2.81 -7.44
C THR A 104 10.93 1.71 -6.38
N LEU A 105 10.72 2.05 -5.12
CA LEU A 105 10.42 1.10 -4.05
C LEU A 105 8.95 0.69 -4.16
N LYS A 106 8.69 -0.60 -4.36
CA LYS A 106 7.34 -1.16 -4.45
C LYS A 106 7.02 -1.93 -3.18
N LEU A 107 5.87 -1.64 -2.60
CA LEU A 107 5.33 -2.36 -1.47
C LEU A 107 4.07 -3.10 -1.90
N PHE A 108 4.02 -4.38 -1.60
CA PHE A 108 2.79 -5.18 -1.55
C PHE A 108 2.28 -5.14 -0.11
N CYS A 109 1.19 -4.43 0.14
CA CYS A 109 0.64 -4.19 1.47
C CYS A 109 -0.59 -5.07 1.70
N VAL A 110 -0.64 -5.73 2.87
CA VAL A 110 -1.79 -6.49 3.36
C VAL A 110 -2.14 -5.98 4.75
N TYR A 111 -3.40 -5.57 4.92
CA TYR A 111 -3.92 -5.08 6.19
C TYR A 111 -4.92 -6.06 6.77
N ILE A 112 -4.71 -6.43 8.04
CA ILE A 112 -5.57 -7.40 8.73
C ILE A 112 -5.91 -6.85 10.13
N PRO A 113 -7.19 -6.69 10.49
CA PRO A 113 -8.39 -6.69 9.63
C PRO A 113 -8.33 -5.66 8.47
N PRO A 114 -9.29 -5.67 7.51
CA PRO A 114 -9.33 -4.68 6.44
C PRO A 114 -9.26 -3.23 6.94
N LEU A 115 -8.60 -2.37 6.17
CA LEU A 115 -8.52 -0.94 6.46
C LEU A 115 -9.89 -0.28 6.37
N LYS A 116 -10.14 0.64 7.29
CA LYS A 116 -11.13 1.70 7.08
C LYS A 116 -10.61 2.69 6.04
N LEU A 117 -11.28 2.77 4.89
CA LEU A 117 -10.85 3.65 3.80
C LEU A 117 -11.04 5.12 4.17
N ASN A 118 -10.02 5.94 3.86
CA ASN A 118 -10.17 7.40 3.85
C ASN A 118 -10.77 7.85 2.50
N GLU A 119 -11.04 9.15 2.35
CA GLU A 119 -11.65 9.71 1.14
C GLU A 119 -10.88 9.38 -0.15
N LEU A 120 -9.55 9.45 -0.11
CA LEU A 120 -8.69 9.11 -1.25
C LEU A 120 -8.85 7.65 -1.68
N LEU A 121 -8.81 6.72 -0.71
CA LEU A 121 -8.95 5.30 -0.97
C LEU A 121 -10.38 4.90 -1.32
N ALA A 122 -11.39 5.58 -0.78
CA ALA A 122 -12.78 5.39 -1.16
C ALA A 122 -13.00 5.76 -2.64
N GLY A 123 -12.48 6.91 -3.09
CA GLY A 123 -12.53 7.28 -4.51
C GLY A 123 -11.73 6.35 -5.43
N LEU A 124 -10.65 5.75 -4.93
CA LEU A 124 -9.95 4.69 -5.66
C LEU A 124 -10.75 3.38 -5.68
N ALA A 125 -11.44 3.03 -4.59
CA ALA A 125 -12.26 1.82 -4.50
C ALA A 125 -13.39 1.83 -5.52
N GLU A 126 -14.10 2.95 -5.70
CA GLU A 126 -15.14 3.08 -6.73
C GLU A 126 -14.58 2.82 -8.14
N ARG A 127 -13.46 3.47 -8.49
CA ARG A 127 -12.81 3.25 -9.80
C ARG A 127 -12.31 1.81 -9.97
N THR A 128 -11.80 1.19 -8.90
CA THR A 128 -11.42 -0.22 -8.93
C THR A 128 -12.64 -1.12 -9.10
N LYS A 129 -13.76 -0.83 -8.42
CA LYS A 129 -15.01 -1.58 -8.51
C LYS A 129 -15.57 -1.56 -9.94
N GLU A 130 -15.59 -0.37 -10.55
CA GLU A 130 -15.93 -0.18 -11.97
C GLU A 130 -15.00 -0.98 -12.90
N TYR A 131 -13.68 -0.85 -12.70
CA TYR A 131 -12.68 -1.61 -13.48
C TYR A 131 -12.91 -3.11 -13.38
N LEU A 132 -13.23 -3.62 -12.18
CA LEU A 132 -13.48 -5.03 -11.92
C LEU A 132 -14.84 -5.52 -12.44
N GLY A 133 -15.73 -4.61 -12.85
CA GLY A 133 -17.07 -4.92 -13.34
C GLY A 133 -18.07 -5.27 -12.23
N TYR A 134 -17.85 -4.80 -11.01
CA TYR A 134 -18.80 -4.93 -9.90
C TYR A 134 -19.77 -3.74 -9.92
N SER A 135 -21.06 -4.00 -9.82
CA SER A 135 -22.12 -2.98 -9.69
C SER A 135 -22.36 -2.59 -8.25
#